data_AF-A0A661P9B8-F1
#
_entry.id   AF-A0A661P9B8-F1
#
_cell.length_a   1.000
_cell.length_b   1.000
_cell.length_c   1.000
_cell.angle_alpha   90.00
_cell.angle_beta   90.00
_cell.angle_gamma   90.00
#
_symmetry.space_group_name_H-M   'P 1'
#
loop_
_entity.id
_entity.type
_entity.pdbx_description
1 polymer ?
#
loop_
_entity_poly.entity_id
_entity_poly.type
_entity_poly.pdbx_seq_one_letter_code
_entity_poly.pdbx_strand_id
1 'polypeptide(L)'
;MPEPSLADLSGQHARDEFLEELMAQLTDLRTDIRVFAADVTVDSERTALTRALRALAGAASSFDLALLAEELRGCQLVIQGTSVLAQLDDADLRQLDDAFTRIEAYAKAEAEREQTVTAGSYGEVSAAPAGRRRARAHGVLRCVVVGARQLVEGLRAEDWAAEDDAP
;
A
#
# COMPACT_ATOMS: atom_id res chain seq x y z
N MET A 1 24.29 16.04 -25.98
CA MET A 1 23.58 15.40 -24.86
C MET A 1 23.23 16.52 -23.89
N PRO A 2 21.95 16.80 -23.61
CA PRO A 2 21.62 17.76 -22.56
C PRO A 2 22.04 17.16 -21.22
N GLU A 3 22.80 17.93 -20.44
CA GLU A 3 23.11 17.57 -19.06
C GLU A 3 21.81 17.53 -18.24
N PRO A 4 21.66 16.59 -17.30
CA PRO A 4 20.51 16.59 -16.40
C PRO A 4 20.45 17.92 -15.67
N SER A 5 19.25 18.52 -15.60
CA SER A 5 19.12 19.80 -14.92
C SER A 5 19.29 19.61 -13.41
N LEU A 6 19.76 20.65 -12.71
CA LEU A 6 19.86 20.64 -11.24
C LEU A 6 18.52 20.34 -10.56
N ALA A 7 17.40 20.68 -11.21
CA ALA A 7 16.06 20.36 -10.72
C ALA A 7 15.76 18.85 -10.80
N ASP A 8 16.24 18.18 -11.86
CA ASP A 8 16.08 16.72 -12.02
C ASP A 8 16.86 15.96 -10.95
N LEU A 9 18.10 16.40 -10.67
CA LEU A 9 18.95 15.82 -9.63
C LEU A 9 18.39 16.06 -8.22
N SER A 10 17.83 17.25 -7.97
CA SER A 10 17.18 17.56 -6.68
C SER A 10 15.89 16.76 -6.46
N GLY A 11 15.11 16.53 -7.52
CA GLY A 11 13.90 15.70 -7.45
C GLY A 11 14.22 14.23 -7.21
N GLN A 12 15.29 13.73 -7.82
CA GLN A 12 15.80 12.38 -7.58
C GLN A 12 16.29 12.19 -6.15
N HIS A 13 17.11 13.10 -5.63
CA HIS A 13 17.58 12.99 -4.26
C HIS A 13 16.43 12.98 -3.22
N ALA A 14 15.42 13.83 -3.42
CA ALA A 14 14.23 13.85 -2.56
C ALA A 14 13.39 12.56 -2.65
N ARG A 15 13.37 11.92 -3.83
CA ARG A 15 12.70 10.63 -4.04
C ARG A 15 13.44 9.51 -3.32
N ASP A 16 14.76 9.48 -3.39
CA ASP A 16 15.60 8.48 -2.72
C ASP A 16 15.46 8.58 -1.20
N GLU A 17 15.57 9.80 -0.67
CA GLU A 17 15.35 10.08 0.75
C GLU A 17 13.96 9.63 1.21
N PHE A 18 12.93 9.86 0.38
CA PHE A 18 11.59 9.34 0.65
C PHE A 18 11.53 7.81 0.68
N LEU A 19 12.18 7.10 -0.25
CA LEU A 19 12.18 5.64 -0.29
C LEU A 19 12.92 5.03 0.92
N GLU A 20 14.03 5.62 1.34
CA GLU A 20 14.77 5.23 2.54
C GLU A 20 13.92 5.43 3.81
N GLU A 21 13.33 6.62 3.94
CA GLU A 21 12.47 6.97 5.07
C GLU A 21 11.21 6.09 5.11
N LEU A 22 10.60 5.81 3.95
CA LEU A 22 9.48 4.88 3.84
C LEU A 22 9.86 3.51 4.39
N MET A 23 11.01 2.95 3.99
CA MET A 23 11.44 1.63 4.47
C MET A 23 11.64 1.60 6.00
N ALA A 24 12.16 2.69 6.58
CA ALA A 24 12.27 2.82 8.03
C ALA A 24 10.88 2.83 8.70
N GLN A 25 9.96 3.67 8.20
CA GLN A 25 8.61 3.82 8.75
C GLN A 25 7.74 2.58 8.59
N LEU A 26 7.98 1.72 7.60
CA LEU A 26 7.18 0.50 7.40
C LEU A 26 7.30 -0.49 8.56
N THR A 27 8.45 -0.56 9.20
CA THR A 27 8.65 -1.44 10.37
C THR A 27 7.87 -0.92 11.58
N ASP A 28 7.88 0.39 11.79
CA ASP A 28 7.14 1.04 12.87
C ASP A 28 5.63 0.91 12.63
N LEU A 29 5.16 1.16 11.41
CA LEU A 29 3.74 0.99 11.04
C LEU A 29 3.24 -0.44 11.24
N ARG A 30 4.05 -1.46 10.90
CA ARG A 30 3.70 -2.86 11.18
C ARG A 30 3.54 -3.12 12.68
N THR A 31 4.43 -2.55 13.48
CA THR A 31 4.39 -2.70 14.94
C THR A 31 3.17 -2.03 15.52
N ASP A 32 2.91 -0.77 15.14
CA ASP A 32 1.77 0.01 15.59
C ASP A 32 0.44 -0.65 15.20
N ILE A 33 0.33 -1.22 14.00
CA ILE A 33 -0.87 -1.95 13.57
C ILE A 33 -1.11 -3.20 14.42
N ARG A 34 -0.06 -3.92 14.81
CA ARG A 34 -0.20 -5.11 15.67
C ARG A 34 -0.59 -4.74 17.10
N VAL A 35 -0.06 -3.63 17.62
CA VAL A 35 -0.48 -3.08 18.91
C VAL A 35 -1.94 -2.66 18.86
N PHE A 36 -2.31 -1.90 17.83
CA PHE A 36 -3.70 -1.48 17.59
C PHE A 36 -4.64 -2.68 17.43
N ALA A 37 -4.22 -3.75 16.75
CA ALA A 37 -5.04 -4.95 16.60
C ALA A 37 -5.23 -5.72 17.92
N ALA A 38 -4.31 -5.60 18.86
CA ALA A 38 -4.45 -6.17 20.20
C ALA A 38 -5.44 -5.39 21.08
N ASP A 39 -5.62 -4.09 20.81
CA ASP A 39 -6.58 -3.23 21.52
C ASP A 39 -7.24 -2.20 20.57
N VAL A 40 -8.25 -2.65 19.83
CA VAL A 40 -8.93 -1.86 18.79
C VAL A 40 -9.84 -0.77 19.38
N THR A 41 -9.89 -0.60 20.69
CA THR A 41 -10.75 0.40 21.34
C THR A 41 -10.23 1.83 21.22
N VAL A 42 -8.98 2.00 20.80
CA VAL A 42 -8.30 3.30 20.78
C VAL A 42 -8.50 4.03 19.45
N ASP A 43 -9.57 4.83 19.38
CA ASP A 43 -9.94 5.64 18.20
C ASP A 43 -8.80 6.58 17.73
N SER A 44 -7.97 7.04 18.67
CA SER A 44 -6.80 7.89 18.40
C SER A 44 -5.70 7.15 17.65
N GLU A 45 -5.48 5.86 17.94
CA GLU A 45 -4.47 5.03 17.24
C GLU A 45 -4.90 4.76 15.80
N ARG A 46 -6.16 4.36 15.60
CA ARG A 46 -6.73 4.22 14.24
C ARG A 46 -6.57 5.51 13.43
N THR A 47 -6.85 6.65 14.04
CA THR A 47 -6.74 7.96 13.40
C THR A 47 -5.28 8.30 13.05
N ALA A 48 -4.34 8.01 13.95
CA ALA A 48 -2.91 8.21 13.72
C ALA A 48 -2.41 7.33 12.55
N LEU A 49 -2.69 6.03 12.58
CA LEU A 49 -2.34 5.08 11.53
C LEU A 49 -2.92 5.47 10.17
N THR A 50 -4.20 5.83 10.14
CA THR A 50 -4.88 6.30 8.92
C THR A 50 -4.19 7.55 8.33
N ARG A 51 -3.79 8.50 9.20
CA ARG A 51 -3.10 9.72 8.75
C ARG A 51 -1.70 9.42 8.24
N ALA A 52 -0.94 8.55 8.91
CA ALA A 52 0.38 8.14 8.49
C ALA A 52 0.35 7.48 7.11
N LEU A 53 -0.52 6.48 6.92
CA LEU A 53 -0.69 5.79 5.63
C LEU A 53 -1.14 6.75 4.52
N ARG A 54 -2.03 7.70 4.83
CA ARG A 54 -2.46 8.74 3.87
C ARG A 54 -1.31 9.66 3.47
N ALA A 55 -0.50 10.11 4.44
CA ALA A 55 0.63 10.98 4.17
C ALA A 55 1.66 10.28 3.27
N LEU A 56 1.99 9.03 3.58
CA LEU A 56 2.87 8.20 2.75
C LEU A 56 2.32 7.99 1.34
N ALA A 57 1.02 7.68 1.21
CA ALA A 57 0.40 7.54 -0.10
C ALA A 57 0.41 8.84 -0.90
N GLY A 58 0.27 10.00 -0.23
CA GLY A 58 0.39 11.32 -0.82
C GLY A 58 1.80 11.59 -1.35
N ALA A 59 2.81 11.34 -0.51
CA ALA A 59 4.22 11.48 -0.88
C ALA A 59 4.61 10.55 -2.04
N ALA A 60 4.17 9.29 -2.00
CA ALA A 60 4.37 8.34 -3.09
C ALA A 60 3.75 8.85 -4.41
N SER A 61 2.57 9.48 -4.34
CA SER A 61 1.92 10.06 -5.52
C SER A 61 2.69 11.25 -6.09
N SER A 62 3.32 12.08 -5.25
CA SER A 62 4.14 13.21 -5.74
C SER A 62 5.43 12.80 -6.44
N PHE A 63 5.87 11.55 -6.25
CA PHE A 63 7.05 10.98 -6.92
C PHE A 63 6.69 10.00 -8.05
N ASP A 64 5.44 10.06 -8.55
CA ASP A 64 4.92 9.17 -9.61
C ASP A 64 4.99 7.66 -9.26
N LEU A 65 5.05 7.31 -7.97
CA LEU A 65 5.06 5.93 -7.47
C LEU A 65 3.62 5.41 -7.31
N ALA A 66 2.86 5.39 -8.40
CA ALA A 66 1.41 5.13 -8.37
C ALA A 66 1.04 3.78 -7.71
N LEU A 67 1.81 2.72 -7.99
CA LEU A 67 1.57 1.39 -7.40
C LEU A 67 1.79 1.39 -5.88
N LEU A 68 2.84 2.08 -5.43
CA LEU A 68 3.15 2.20 -4.01
C LEU A 68 2.08 3.01 -3.28
N ALA A 69 1.62 4.11 -3.90
CA ALA A 69 0.52 4.91 -3.39
C ALA A 69 -0.79 4.11 -3.28
N GLU A 70 -1.07 3.23 -4.24
CA GLU A 70 -2.26 2.38 -4.23
C GLU A 70 -2.23 1.35 -3.10
N GLU A 71 -1.10 0.66 -2.90
CA GLU A 71 -0.94 -0.30 -1.80
C GLU A 71 -1.09 0.36 -0.42
N LEU A 72 -0.47 1.53 -0.23
CA LEU A 72 -0.60 2.32 1.01
C LEU A 72 -2.05 2.77 1.28
N ARG A 73 -2.79 3.13 0.23
CA ARG A 73 -4.24 3.42 0.35
C ARG A 73 -5.04 2.16 0.67
N GLY A 74 -4.67 1.00 0.12
CA GLY A 74 -5.24 -0.29 0.47
C GLY A 74 -5.12 -0.55 1.97
N CYS A 75 -3.91 -0.41 2.53
CA CYS A 75 -3.69 -0.51 3.97
C CYS A 75 -4.54 0.49 4.75
N GLN A 76 -4.59 1.75 4.30
CA GLN A 76 -5.39 2.80 4.94
C GLN A 76 -6.87 2.39 5.03
N LEU A 77 -7.44 1.82 3.96
CA LEU A 77 -8.85 1.42 3.90
C LEU A 77 -9.16 0.26 4.85
N VAL A 78 -8.26 -0.71 4.98
CA VAL A 78 -8.41 -1.82 5.94
C VAL A 78 -8.46 -1.26 7.36
N ILE A 79 -7.50 -0.39 7.74
CA ILE A 79 -7.49 0.26 9.06
C ILE A 79 -8.73 1.12 9.28
N GLN A 80 -9.20 1.85 8.28
CA GLN A 80 -10.44 2.63 8.39
C GLN A 80 -11.69 1.75 8.55
N GLY A 81 -11.72 0.57 7.92
CA GLY A 81 -12.82 -0.39 8.01
C GLY A 81 -13.09 -0.86 9.45
N THR A 82 -12.08 -0.84 10.31
CA THR A 82 -12.21 -1.17 11.74
C THR A 82 -13.17 -0.25 12.50
N SER A 83 -13.41 0.98 11.99
CA SER A 83 -14.44 1.87 12.57
C SER A 83 -15.86 1.31 12.47
N VAL A 84 -16.09 0.39 11.52
CA VAL A 84 -17.38 -0.28 11.30
C VAL A 84 -17.40 -1.65 11.98
N LEU A 85 -16.31 -2.41 11.86
CA LEU A 85 -16.22 -3.80 12.35
C LEU A 85 -15.78 -3.92 13.82
N ALA A 86 -15.29 -2.82 14.42
CA ALA A 86 -14.77 -2.74 15.78
C ALA A 86 -13.60 -3.69 16.12
N GLN A 87 -13.01 -4.34 15.12
CA GLN A 87 -11.85 -5.21 15.26
C GLN A 87 -11.07 -5.33 13.94
N LEU A 88 -9.80 -5.75 14.03
CA LEU A 88 -9.03 -6.33 12.92
C LEU A 88 -8.94 -7.84 13.16
N ASP A 89 -9.32 -8.64 12.16
CA ASP A 89 -9.16 -10.08 12.26
C ASP A 89 -7.79 -10.55 11.74
N ASP A 90 -7.49 -11.84 11.92
CA ASP A 90 -6.24 -12.44 11.43
C ASP A 90 -6.12 -12.39 9.90
N ALA A 91 -7.23 -12.34 9.17
CA ALA A 91 -7.21 -12.22 7.71
C ALA A 91 -6.80 -10.81 7.30
N ASP A 92 -7.35 -9.77 7.94
CA ASP A 92 -6.98 -8.37 7.74
C ASP A 92 -5.50 -8.14 8.09
N LEU A 93 -5.03 -8.69 9.21
CA LEU A 93 -3.63 -8.62 9.61
C LEU A 93 -2.70 -9.27 8.58
N ARG A 94 -3.05 -10.46 8.07
CA ARG A 94 -2.29 -11.10 6.99
C ARG A 94 -2.29 -10.29 5.71
N GLN A 95 -3.43 -9.68 5.35
CA GLN A 95 -3.51 -8.81 4.18
C GLN A 95 -2.62 -7.57 4.31
N LEU A 96 -2.58 -6.96 5.49
CA LEU A 96 -1.72 -5.83 5.80
C LEU A 96 -0.23 -6.22 5.74
N ASP A 97 0.14 -7.35 6.35
CA ASP A 97 1.52 -7.85 6.30
C ASP A 97 1.96 -8.14 4.86
N ASP A 98 1.12 -8.82 4.06
CA ASP A 98 1.38 -9.08 2.64
C ASP A 98 1.51 -7.78 1.83
N ALA A 99 0.68 -6.78 2.12
CA ALA A 99 0.74 -5.47 1.47
C ALA A 99 2.05 -4.76 1.82
N PHE A 100 2.46 -4.76 3.08
CA PHE A 100 3.74 -4.19 3.48
C PHE A 100 4.92 -4.90 2.83
N THR A 101 4.88 -6.23 2.69
CA THR A 101 5.93 -6.96 1.97
C THR A 101 6.00 -6.55 0.49
N ARG A 102 4.85 -6.33 -0.16
CA ARG A 102 4.82 -5.80 -1.55
C ARG A 102 5.37 -4.38 -1.63
N ILE A 103 5.02 -3.50 -0.69
CA ILE A 103 5.51 -2.13 -0.62
C ILE A 103 7.04 -2.12 -0.44
N GLU A 104 7.57 -2.92 0.49
CA GLU A 104 9.02 -3.05 0.71
C GLU A 104 9.74 -3.55 -0.53
N ALA A 105 9.22 -4.61 -1.17
CA ALA A 105 9.82 -5.16 -2.38
C ALA A 105 9.81 -4.14 -3.52
N TYR A 106 8.72 -3.37 -3.66
CA TYR A 106 8.63 -2.31 -4.66
C TYR A 106 9.61 -1.17 -4.38
N ALA A 107 9.67 -0.69 -3.13
CA ALA A 107 10.58 0.39 -2.74
C ALA A 107 12.05 0.01 -2.96
N LYS A 108 12.44 -1.22 -2.59
CA LYS A 108 13.79 -1.75 -2.85
C LYS A 108 14.09 -1.84 -4.35
N ALA A 109 13.18 -2.40 -5.14
CA ALA A 109 13.36 -2.51 -6.57
C ALA A 109 13.49 -1.12 -7.25
N GLU A 110 12.79 -0.12 -6.72
CA GLU A 110 12.89 1.24 -7.25
C GLU A 110 14.23 1.90 -6.88
N ALA A 111 14.69 1.75 -5.64
CA ALA A 111 16.03 2.21 -5.22
C ALA A 111 17.17 1.50 -6.01
N GLU A 112 17.03 0.20 -6.28
CA GLU A 112 18.04 -0.58 -7.02
C GLU A 112 18.12 -0.21 -8.51
N ARG A 113 16.98 0.06 -9.16
CA ARG A 113 16.94 0.47 -10.58
C ARG A 113 17.80 1.69 -10.84
N GLU A 114 17.87 2.62 -9.88
CA GLU A 114 18.63 3.85 -10.02
C GLU A 114 20.14 3.64 -9.88
N GLN A 115 20.57 2.69 -9.05
CA GLN A 115 21.99 2.33 -8.92
C GLN A 115 22.56 1.71 -10.21
N THR A 116 21.76 0.92 -10.93
CA THR A 116 22.16 0.38 -12.23
C THR A 116 22.25 1.44 -13.33
N VAL A 117 21.46 2.51 -13.28
CA VAL A 117 21.49 3.60 -14.28
C VAL A 117 22.71 4.51 -14.08
N THR A 118 23.13 4.74 -12.84
CA THR A 118 24.33 5.53 -12.53
C THR A 118 25.63 4.77 -12.79
N ALA A 119 25.68 3.46 -12.52
CA ALA A 119 26.85 2.62 -12.80
C ALA A 119 27.10 2.35 -14.29
N GLY A 120 26.06 2.45 -15.14
CA GLY A 120 26.14 2.19 -16.59
C GLY A 120 26.72 3.33 -17.44
N SER A 121 27.08 4.48 -16.88
CA SER A 121 27.52 5.65 -17.69
C SER A 121 29.01 5.64 -18.12
N TYR A 122 29.77 4.59 -17.77
CA TYR A 122 31.17 4.43 -18.20
C TYR A 122 31.46 3.19 -19.06
N GLY A 123 30.45 2.42 -19.48
CA GLY A 123 30.70 1.20 -20.24
C GLY A 123 29.53 0.75 -21.10
N GLU A 124 29.77 0.79 -22.41
CA GLU A 124 29.05 0.11 -23.49
C GLU A 124 27.65 0.60 -23.90
N VAL A 125 27.66 1.17 -25.11
CA VAL A 125 26.54 1.26 -26.03
C VAL A 125 25.92 -0.12 -26.25
N SER A 126 24.67 -0.30 -25.84
CA SER A 126 23.77 -1.21 -26.57
C SER A 126 22.36 -0.64 -26.57
N ALA A 127 21.87 -0.48 -27.79
CA ALA A 127 20.70 0.30 -28.14
C ALA A 127 19.42 -0.18 -27.45
N ALA A 128 18.61 0.80 -27.01
CA ALA A 128 17.20 0.58 -26.79
C ALA A 128 16.52 0.10 -28.09
N PRO A 129 15.39 -0.60 -27.95
CA PRO A 129 14.23 -0.14 -28.67
C PRO A 129 13.26 0.46 -27.66
N ALA A 130 12.88 1.71 -27.94
CA ALA A 130 11.69 2.36 -27.46
C ALA A 130 10.46 1.49 -27.79
N GLY A 131 10.12 0.61 -26.86
CA GLY A 131 8.87 -0.14 -26.88
C GLY A 131 7.98 0.41 -25.79
N ARG A 132 6.92 1.13 -26.18
CA ARG A 132 5.75 1.37 -25.34
C ARG A 132 5.14 0.03 -24.94
N ARG A 133 5.74 -0.65 -23.97
CA ARG A 133 5.06 -1.71 -23.24
C ARG A 133 4.19 -0.98 -22.25
N ARG A 134 2.93 -0.75 -22.65
CA ARG A 134 1.81 -0.79 -21.71
C ARG A 134 2.03 -2.09 -20.93
N ALA A 135 2.68 -2.01 -19.77
CA ALA A 135 2.56 -3.04 -18.77
C ALA A 135 1.06 -3.04 -18.47
N ARG A 136 0.35 -3.99 -19.06
CA ARG A 136 -1.03 -4.27 -18.67
C ARG A 136 -0.94 -4.48 -17.17
N ALA A 137 -1.59 -3.57 -16.44
CA ALA A 137 -1.83 -3.70 -15.02
C ALA A 137 -2.58 -5.02 -14.81
N HIS A 138 -1.82 -6.09 -14.63
CA HIS A 138 -2.24 -7.32 -14.01
C HIS A 138 -1.92 -7.24 -12.50
N GLY A 139 -1.92 -6.03 -11.94
CA GLY A 139 -2.14 -5.79 -10.53
C GLY A 139 -3.63 -6.06 -10.29
N VAL A 140 -3.94 -7.33 -10.11
CA VAL A 140 -5.25 -7.80 -9.65
C VAL A 140 -5.58 -7.00 -8.40
N LEU A 141 -6.61 -6.16 -8.48
CA LEU A 141 -7.38 -5.68 -7.33
C LEU A 141 -7.75 -6.90 -6.49
N ARG A 142 -6.89 -7.22 -5.52
CA ARG A 142 -7.09 -8.26 -4.52
C ARG A 142 -7.16 -7.66 -3.13
N CYS A 143 -7.60 -6.40 -3.01
CA CYS A 143 -8.40 -5.99 -1.85
C CYS A 143 -9.78 -6.64 -1.99
N VAL A 144 -9.84 -7.96 -1.82
CA VAL A 144 -11.11 -8.60 -1.47
C VAL A 144 -11.36 -8.16 -0.04
N VAL A 145 -12.35 -7.30 0.15
CA VAL A 145 -12.94 -7.04 1.46
C VAL A 145 -13.53 -8.38 1.91
N VAL A 146 -12.72 -9.22 2.56
CA VAL A 146 -13.15 -10.56 3.00
C VAL A 146 -14.23 -10.43 4.09
N GLY A 147 -14.26 -9.31 4.84
CA GLY A 147 -15.30 -9.01 5.82
C GLY A 147 -16.69 -8.69 5.24
N ALA A 148 -16.80 -8.17 4.02
CA ALA A 148 -18.10 -7.83 3.43
C ALA A 148 -18.91 -9.08 3.05
N ARG A 149 -18.24 -10.20 2.79
CA ARG A 149 -18.91 -11.44 2.38
C ARG A 149 -19.59 -12.15 3.56
N GLN A 150 -18.99 -12.10 4.74
CA GLN A 150 -19.63 -12.63 5.96
C GLN A 150 -20.82 -11.77 6.40
N LEU A 151 -20.77 -10.45 6.21
CA LEU A 151 -21.92 -9.57 6.46
C LEU A 151 -23.06 -9.81 5.47
N VAL A 152 -22.78 -10.05 4.19
CA VAL A 152 -23.81 -10.35 3.18
C VAL A 152 -24.42 -11.75 3.36
N GLU A 153 -23.65 -12.72 3.84
CA GLU A 153 -24.16 -14.07 4.16
C GLU A 153 -24.94 -14.08 5.49
N GLY A 154 -24.55 -13.28 6.48
CA GLY A 154 -25.31 -13.06 7.71
C GLY A 154 -26.65 -12.36 7.48
N LEU A 155 -26.66 -11.29 6.68
CA LEU A 155 -27.89 -10.58 6.29
C LEU A 155 -28.87 -11.42 5.46
N ARG A 156 -28.39 -12.44 4.74
CA ARG A 156 -29.27 -13.40 4.04
C ARG A 156 -29.78 -14.54 4.91
N ALA A 157 -29.11 -14.84 6.02
CA ALA A 157 -29.53 -15.88 6.95
C ALA A 157 -30.64 -15.40 7.90
N GLU A 158 -30.69 -14.09 8.20
CA GLU A 158 -31.70 -13.53 9.10
C GLU A 158 -33.07 -13.25 8.42
N ASP A 159 -33.11 -13.13 7.09
CA ASP A 159 -34.34 -12.86 6.32
C ASP A 159 -35.20 -14.11 6.03
N TRP A 160 -34.79 -15.32 6.42
CA TRP A 160 -35.54 -16.56 6.17
C TRP A 160 -36.18 -17.18 7.42
N ALA A 161 -36.14 -16.51 8.57
CA ALA A 161 -36.70 -17.02 9.83
C ALA A 161 -38.01 -16.30 10.26
N ALA A 162 -38.75 -15.69 9.33
CA ALA A 162 -39.93 -14.90 9.67
C ALA A 162 -41.23 -15.25 8.91
N GLU A 163 -41.33 -16.41 8.24
CA GLU A 163 -42.52 -16.69 7.40
C GLU A 163 -43.13 -18.10 7.53
N ASP A 164 -43.02 -18.77 8.69
CA ASP A 164 -43.69 -20.07 8.87
C ASP A 164 -44.33 -20.32 10.24
N ASP A 165 -44.73 -19.27 10.96
CA ASP A 165 -45.53 -19.43 12.18
C ASP A 165 -46.68 -18.41 12.21
N ALA A 166 -47.76 -18.74 11.48
CA ALA A 166 -49.08 -18.17 11.71
C ALA A 166 -50.09 -19.34 11.82
N PRO A 167 -50.89 -19.41 12.90
CA PRO A 167 -51.76 -20.54 13.23
C PRO A 167 -52.95 -20.73 12.28
#